data_AF-A0A8H7MJS6-F1
#
_entry.id   AF-A0A8H7MJS6-F1
#
_cell.length_a   1.000
_cell.length_b   1.000
_cell.length_c   1.000
_cell.angle_alpha   90.00
_cell.angle_beta   90.00
_cell.angle_gamma   90.00
#
_symmetry.space_group_name_H-M   'P 1'
#
loop_
_entity.id
_entity.type
_entity.pdbx_description
1 polymer ?
#
loop_
_entity_poly.entity_id
_entity_poly.type
_entity_poly.pdbx_seq_one_letter_code
_entity_poly.pdbx_strand_id
1 'polypeptide(L)'
;MRFLTSLTTLLLAPAVVLAGWGYTDDGKNYVIDTNANLVVKVSNTNGDMTSIKYRGVEYSGQGGRNSHVESGLGASTVTVKQFSNPNVIKVNIKYGTLKHDLVFRYGNPNVYIFMNKADSSITVSRYIVRVPPNIFTNNLSSDTDWIPKSVKVIEAGDVNAITSNTHTYSKHYSGYKYGRTMDYDFVGYTNKNVGMYMIRSNHEKASGGPFFRSLVRRGGVGGPDLYDIYHYNMGHTDVMRFGLQGPSVLHFTDDGAAPNPNLFARKADWSWFDNLGIDGWVPASKRGAIAGVGLANMKNGQQYVVGLKSNTAQYWAATGAKGAWRIDKALPGTYTLNVYKNELEVHTATVTIKAGSTTTKNTITCADPEDTPVVWRIGEWDGSPKGFLNFEDTPMKPTYMHPSDTRLASWKPGNFIIGTSKTNQFPGYMWKDINSGYLVYFRLGDAQLTKSFKIRIGVTEGLAGGRPAINVNSWSAPLQAQKSQGDTRSLTVGTYRGNNQVYEYTVPASAWIKSAREYQVLKINVITGKSATGYLSGGVSFDALDMIAI
;
A
#
# COMPACT_ATOMS: atom_id res chain seq x y z
N MET A 1 -24.12 43.40 -75.00
CA MET A 1 -23.23 42.98 -73.88
C MET A 1 -23.40 44.04 -72.78
N ARG A 2 -23.90 43.81 -71.55
CA ARG A 2 -23.98 42.60 -70.67
C ARG A 2 -22.63 41.86 -70.60
N PHE A 3 -21.94 41.66 -69.48
CA PHE A 3 -22.08 42.01 -68.04
C PHE A 3 -20.63 42.03 -67.42
N LEU A 4 -20.31 42.28 -66.14
CA LEU A 4 -21.04 42.41 -64.86
C LEU A 4 -20.27 43.41 -63.91
N THR A 5 -20.64 43.47 -62.64
CA THR A 5 -20.06 44.19 -61.48
C THR A 5 -18.92 43.45 -60.74
N SER A 6 -18.05 44.23 -60.10
CA SER A 6 -17.44 44.07 -58.76
C SER A 6 -17.18 42.69 -58.14
N LEU A 7 -15.94 42.49 -57.65
CA LEU A 7 -15.65 41.50 -56.61
C LEU A 7 -14.64 42.02 -55.56
N THR A 8 -15.13 42.71 -54.54
CA THR A 8 -14.40 42.97 -53.28
C THR A 8 -14.53 41.76 -52.36
N THR A 9 -13.57 40.83 -52.41
CA THR A 9 -13.44 39.74 -51.42
C THR A 9 -12.34 40.11 -50.41
N LEU A 10 -12.72 40.89 -49.40
CA LEU A 10 -11.83 41.21 -48.29
C LEU A 10 -11.67 39.97 -47.40
N LEU A 11 -10.42 39.63 -47.09
CA LEU A 11 -9.97 38.46 -46.33
C LEU A 11 -10.81 38.16 -45.07
N LEU A 12 -11.71 37.17 -45.16
CA LEU A 12 -12.12 36.36 -44.02
C LEU A 12 -11.07 35.26 -43.80
N ALA A 13 -9.90 35.65 -43.30
CA ALA A 13 -8.99 34.69 -42.70
C ALA A 13 -9.70 34.06 -41.49
N PRO A 14 -9.81 32.72 -41.37
CA PRO A 14 -10.38 32.12 -40.17
C PRO A 14 -9.50 32.54 -38.99
N ALA A 15 -10.10 33.22 -38.01
CA ALA A 15 -9.42 33.51 -36.77
C ALA A 15 -9.01 32.17 -36.14
N VAL A 16 -7.71 31.90 -36.13
CA VAL A 16 -7.14 30.72 -35.47
C VAL A 16 -7.27 30.95 -33.98
N VAL A 17 -8.43 30.58 -33.43
CA VAL A 17 -8.70 30.61 -31.99
C VAL A 17 -7.92 29.46 -31.34
N LEU A 18 -6.63 29.71 -31.12
CA LEU A 18 -5.81 28.95 -30.18
C LEU A 18 -6.29 29.27 -28.77
N ALA A 19 -7.38 28.62 -28.34
CA ALA A 19 -7.86 28.63 -26.96
C ALA A 19 -6.96 27.73 -26.08
N GLY A 20 -5.65 28.00 -26.09
CA GLY A 20 -4.67 27.37 -25.20
C GLY A 20 -4.62 28.11 -23.87
N TRP A 21 -4.72 27.35 -22.77
CA TRP A 21 -4.80 27.82 -21.38
C TRP A 21 -6.05 28.64 -21.02
N GLY A 22 -6.78 28.12 -20.04
CA GLY A 22 -7.90 28.83 -19.42
C GLY A 22 -8.95 27.85 -18.92
N TYR A 23 -10.10 28.40 -18.51
CA TYR A 23 -11.30 27.60 -18.39
C TYR A 23 -12.49 28.31 -19.04
N THR A 24 -13.46 27.51 -19.49
CA THR A 24 -14.80 27.97 -19.85
C THR A 24 -15.85 27.19 -19.05
N ASP A 25 -17.09 27.68 -18.99
CA ASP A 25 -18.23 26.93 -18.48
C ASP A 25 -19.09 26.50 -19.67
N ASP A 26 -19.32 25.20 -19.84
CA ASP A 26 -20.20 24.65 -20.89
C ASP A 26 -21.67 24.49 -20.44
N GLY A 27 -22.02 25.09 -19.30
CA GLY A 27 -23.32 25.00 -18.64
C GLY A 27 -23.45 23.78 -17.73
N LYS A 28 -22.57 22.77 -17.87
CA LYS A 28 -22.57 21.53 -17.07
C LYS A 28 -21.21 21.24 -16.42
N ASN A 29 -20.14 21.78 -16.99
CA ASN A 29 -18.78 21.53 -16.58
C ASN A 29 -17.94 22.80 -16.75
N TYR A 30 -17.00 22.99 -15.83
CA TYR A 30 -15.81 23.79 -16.11
C TYR A 30 -14.90 22.97 -17.04
N VAL A 31 -14.59 23.52 -18.21
CA VAL A 31 -13.70 22.92 -19.21
C VAL A 31 -12.35 23.61 -19.08
N ILE A 32 -11.35 22.94 -18.51
CA ILE A 32 -10.01 23.47 -18.25
C ILE A 32 -9.05 22.99 -19.33
N ASP A 33 -8.40 23.91 -20.03
CA ASP A 33 -7.27 23.62 -20.93
C ASP A 33 -5.95 23.97 -20.22
N THR A 34 -5.00 23.03 -20.21
CA THR A 34 -3.70 23.19 -19.53
C THR A 34 -2.61 23.87 -20.37
N ASN A 35 -2.85 24.08 -21.66
CA ASN A 35 -1.86 24.38 -22.70
C ASN A 35 -0.71 23.37 -22.74
N ALA A 36 -1.02 22.10 -22.46
CA ALA A 36 -0.09 20.97 -22.49
C ALA A 36 -0.76 19.70 -23.05
N ASN A 37 -1.60 19.88 -24.08
CA ASN A 37 -2.42 18.82 -24.70
C ASN A 37 -3.42 18.10 -23.77
N LEU A 38 -3.53 18.51 -22.49
CA LEU A 38 -4.52 18.00 -21.53
C LEU A 38 -5.69 19.00 -21.39
N VAL A 39 -6.91 18.54 -21.70
CA VAL A 39 -8.17 19.25 -21.48
C VAL A 39 -9.05 18.41 -20.57
N VAL A 40 -9.52 18.98 -19.46
CA VAL A 40 -10.30 18.26 -18.44
C VAL A 40 -11.62 18.97 -18.24
N LYS A 41 -12.72 18.21 -18.22
CA LYS A 41 -14.04 18.70 -17.81
C LYS A 41 -14.32 18.27 -16.38
N VAL A 42 -14.65 19.23 -15.52
CA VAL A 42 -15.07 18.99 -14.13
C VAL A 42 -16.52 19.44 -13.98
N SER A 43 -17.41 18.55 -13.57
CA SER A 43 -18.83 18.88 -13.42
C SER A 43 -19.05 19.99 -12.40
N ASN A 44 -19.85 21.00 -12.76
CA ASN A 44 -20.20 22.11 -11.89
C ASN A 44 -21.24 21.77 -10.79
N THR A 45 -21.76 20.54 -10.74
CA THR A 45 -22.75 20.08 -9.74
C THR A 45 -22.26 19.01 -8.78
N ASN A 46 -21.18 18.28 -9.09
CA ASN A 46 -20.64 17.22 -8.21
C ASN A 46 -19.10 17.13 -8.15
N GLY A 47 -18.38 17.80 -9.05
CA GLY A 47 -16.91 17.80 -9.05
C GLY A 47 -16.25 16.57 -9.68
N ASP A 48 -17.01 15.62 -10.24
CA ASP A 48 -16.46 14.50 -11.01
C ASP A 48 -15.73 15.01 -12.27
N MET A 49 -14.60 14.38 -12.63
CA MET A 49 -13.93 14.64 -13.91
C MET A 49 -14.66 13.86 -15.03
N THR A 50 -15.59 14.54 -15.71
CA THR A 50 -16.49 13.97 -16.73
C THR A 50 -15.83 13.71 -18.08
N SER A 51 -14.67 14.31 -18.33
CA SER A 51 -13.82 14.08 -19.51
C SER A 51 -12.38 14.46 -19.16
N ILE A 52 -11.42 13.66 -19.59
CA ILE A 52 -9.98 13.87 -19.43
C ILE A 52 -9.35 13.56 -20.77
N LYS A 53 -9.20 14.58 -21.63
CA LYS A 53 -8.64 14.42 -22.97
C LYS A 53 -7.16 14.76 -22.99
N TYR A 54 -6.32 13.79 -23.35
CA TYR A 54 -4.89 14.02 -23.61
C TYR A 54 -4.60 13.77 -25.10
N ARG A 55 -4.01 14.75 -25.78
CA ARG A 55 -3.77 14.73 -27.25
C ARG A 55 -5.03 14.38 -28.05
N GLY A 56 -6.19 14.89 -27.60
CA GLY A 56 -7.52 14.66 -28.20
C GLY A 56 -8.17 13.31 -27.88
N VAL A 57 -7.44 12.34 -27.31
CA VAL A 57 -7.96 11.02 -26.90
C VAL A 57 -8.58 11.13 -25.51
N GLU A 58 -9.73 10.50 -25.29
CA GLU A 58 -10.46 10.48 -24.02
C GLU A 58 -9.90 9.42 -23.05
N TYR A 59 -9.69 9.79 -21.79
CA TYR A 59 -9.17 8.92 -20.72
C TYR A 59 -10.04 8.88 -19.45
N SER A 60 -11.20 9.57 -19.43
CA SER A 60 -12.20 9.43 -18.36
C SER A 60 -13.41 8.63 -18.82
N GLY A 61 -13.94 7.80 -17.94
CA GLY A 61 -15.26 7.18 -18.07
C GLY A 61 -15.23 5.67 -18.29
N GLN A 62 -15.88 4.92 -17.41
CA GLN A 62 -16.11 3.48 -17.56
C GLN A 62 -17.45 3.09 -16.94
N GLY A 63 -18.26 2.32 -17.68
CA GLY A 63 -19.53 1.77 -17.17
C GLY A 63 -20.50 2.84 -16.64
N GLY A 64 -20.55 4.01 -17.29
CA GLY A 64 -21.38 5.15 -16.86
C GLY A 64 -20.85 5.91 -15.64
N ARG A 65 -19.62 5.64 -15.17
CA ARG A 65 -18.99 6.32 -14.03
C ARG A 65 -17.76 7.12 -14.45
N ASN A 66 -17.61 8.30 -13.87
CA ASN A 66 -16.49 9.21 -14.07
C ASN A 66 -15.35 8.97 -13.05
N SER A 67 -14.27 9.75 -13.18
CA SER A 67 -13.18 9.79 -12.21
C SER A 67 -13.54 10.74 -11.04
N HIS A 68 -13.41 10.26 -9.79
CA HIS A 68 -13.97 10.93 -8.62
C HIS A 68 -13.39 10.47 -7.27
N VAL A 69 -13.79 11.14 -6.19
CA VAL A 69 -13.64 10.62 -4.82
C VAL A 69 -14.58 9.44 -4.61
N GLU A 70 -14.08 8.32 -4.08
CA GLU A 70 -14.79 7.04 -3.86
C GLU A 70 -15.64 6.50 -5.02
N SER A 71 -16.91 6.91 -5.08
CA SER A 71 -17.94 6.44 -6.01
C SER A 71 -18.75 7.62 -6.59
N GLY A 72 -18.24 8.84 -6.44
CA GLY A 72 -18.93 10.10 -6.69
C GLY A 72 -19.41 10.71 -5.38
N LEU A 73 -19.25 12.03 -5.22
CA LEU A 73 -19.74 12.76 -4.03
C LEU A 73 -21.25 13.02 -4.11
N GLY A 74 -21.84 13.02 -5.30
CA GLY A 74 -23.19 13.53 -5.52
C GLY A 74 -23.23 15.05 -5.45
N ALA A 75 -24.42 15.62 -5.24
CA ALA A 75 -24.63 17.07 -5.27
C ALA A 75 -23.69 17.81 -4.31
N SER A 76 -22.85 18.68 -4.87
CA SER A 76 -21.76 19.37 -4.20
C SER A 76 -21.72 20.83 -4.64
N THR A 77 -21.20 21.73 -3.80
CA THR A 77 -20.90 23.10 -4.25
C THR A 77 -19.58 23.08 -5.01
N VAL A 78 -19.59 23.44 -6.29
CA VAL A 78 -18.39 23.48 -7.13
C VAL A 78 -18.14 24.92 -7.60
N THR A 79 -16.92 25.41 -7.41
CA THR A 79 -16.50 26.75 -7.87
C THR A 79 -15.13 26.65 -8.54
N VAL A 80 -14.82 27.59 -9.44
CA VAL A 80 -13.54 27.66 -10.14
C VAL A 80 -12.91 29.03 -9.96
N LYS A 81 -11.58 29.06 -9.80
CA LYS A 81 -10.78 30.28 -9.70
C LYS A 81 -9.48 30.14 -10.47
N GLN A 82 -9.21 31.09 -11.35
CA GLN A 82 -7.90 31.25 -12.00
C GLN A 82 -7.02 32.23 -11.22
N PHE A 83 -5.72 31.95 -11.20
CA PHE A 83 -4.68 32.76 -10.57
C PHE A 83 -3.63 33.09 -11.65
N SER A 84 -3.06 34.29 -11.59
CA SER A 84 -2.00 34.73 -12.52
C SER A 84 -0.58 34.46 -12.01
N ASN A 85 -0.38 34.39 -10.70
CA ASN A 85 0.91 34.09 -10.07
C ASN A 85 0.74 33.16 -8.84
N PRO A 86 1.09 31.86 -8.95
CA PRO A 86 1.46 31.16 -10.18
C PRO A 86 0.29 31.10 -11.16
N ASN A 87 0.56 30.85 -12.45
CA ASN A 87 -0.47 30.71 -13.47
C ASN A 87 -1.16 29.33 -13.34
N VAL A 88 -2.27 29.29 -12.59
CA VAL A 88 -2.99 28.07 -12.21
C VAL A 88 -4.50 28.25 -12.21
N ILE A 89 -5.23 27.17 -12.37
CA ILE A 89 -6.69 27.10 -12.21
C ILE A 89 -6.98 26.12 -11.09
N LYS A 90 -7.81 26.52 -10.12
CA LYS A 90 -8.29 25.65 -9.04
C LYS A 90 -9.80 25.51 -9.15
N VAL A 91 -10.27 24.27 -9.21
CA VAL A 91 -11.68 23.92 -8.97
C VAL A 91 -11.80 23.45 -7.53
N ASN A 92 -12.67 24.09 -6.75
CA ASN A 92 -12.99 23.73 -5.38
C ASN A 92 -14.35 23.04 -5.32
N ILE A 93 -14.39 21.87 -4.68
CA ILE A 93 -15.56 21.00 -4.50
C ILE A 93 -15.82 20.88 -3.00
N LYS A 94 -17.03 21.24 -2.54
CA LYS A 94 -17.45 21.06 -1.15
C LYS A 94 -18.63 20.10 -1.06
N TYR A 95 -18.47 19.04 -0.27
CA TYR A 95 -19.50 18.04 0.03
C TYR A 95 -19.57 17.79 1.53
N GLY A 96 -20.61 18.32 2.20
CA GLY A 96 -20.69 18.31 3.66
C GLY A 96 -19.46 18.96 4.31
N THR A 97 -18.71 18.19 5.10
CA THR A 97 -17.44 18.62 5.73
C THR A 97 -16.19 18.33 4.89
N LEU A 98 -16.34 17.57 3.78
CA LEU A 98 -15.26 17.31 2.84
C LEU A 98 -15.01 18.53 1.95
N LYS A 99 -13.75 18.91 1.82
CA LYS A 99 -13.27 19.87 0.82
C LYS A 99 -12.29 19.17 -0.11
N HIS A 100 -12.56 19.19 -1.40
CA HIS A 100 -11.73 18.59 -2.43
C HIS A 100 -11.32 19.68 -3.42
N ASP A 101 -10.02 19.80 -3.72
CA ASP A 101 -9.51 20.73 -4.73
C ASP A 101 -8.89 19.93 -5.88
N LEU A 102 -9.18 20.35 -7.11
CA LEU A 102 -8.47 19.97 -8.32
C LEU A 102 -7.72 21.19 -8.85
N VAL A 103 -6.39 21.11 -8.91
CA VAL A 103 -5.53 22.21 -9.42
C VAL A 103 -4.92 21.80 -10.75
N PHE A 104 -4.83 22.77 -11.66
CA PHE A 104 -4.23 22.67 -12.98
C PHE A 104 -3.19 23.80 -13.12
N ARG A 105 -2.06 23.54 -13.77
CA ARG A 105 -0.97 24.51 -13.93
C ARG A 105 -0.63 24.68 -15.40
N TYR A 106 -0.41 25.91 -15.83
CA TYR A 106 -0.05 26.24 -17.21
C TYR A 106 1.15 25.41 -17.70
N GLY A 107 1.07 24.87 -18.91
CA GLY A 107 2.13 24.10 -19.55
C GLY A 107 2.43 22.75 -18.88
N ASN A 108 1.54 22.24 -18.03
CA ASN A 108 1.71 20.95 -17.35
C ASN A 108 0.53 20.01 -17.64
N PRO A 109 0.76 18.79 -18.17
CA PRO A 109 -0.29 17.81 -18.44
C PRO A 109 -0.71 17.06 -17.17
N ASN A 110 -1.08 17.83 -16.13
CA ASN A 110 -1.25 17.37 -14.76
C ASN A 110 -2.61 17.80 -14.19
N VAL A 111 -3.23 16.92 -13.40
CA VAL A 111 -4.27 17.28 -12.42
C VAL A 111 -3.72 17.01 -11.03
N TYR A 112 -3.56 18.05 -10.22
CA TYR A 112 -3.13 17.93 -8.81
C TYR A 112 -4.38 17.78 -7.93
N ILE A 113 -4.47 16.65 -7.25
CA ILE A 113 -5.67 16.14 -6.57
C ILE A 113 -5.46 16.26 -5.06
N PHE A 114 -6.36 16.98 -4.40
CA PHE A 114 -6.30 17.26 -2.96
C PHE A 114 -7.61 16.87 -2.28
N MET A 115 -7.56 16.13 -1.19
CA MET A 115 -8.74 15.74 -0.41
C MET A 115 -8.55 16.11 1.07
N ASN A 116 -9.24 17.16 1.53
CA ASN A 116 -9.29 17.54 2.94
C ASN A 116 -10.56 17.00 3.60
N LYS A 117 -10.37 15.98 4.44
CA LYS A 117 -11.44 15.32 5.20
C LYS A 117 -11.36 15.76 6.65
N ALA A 118 -12.29 16.61 7.09
CA ALA A 118 -12.27 17.19 8.43
C ALA A 118 -12.52 16.18 9.55
N ASP A 119 -13.45 15.24 9.33
CA ASP A 119 -13.99 14.34 10.35
C ASP A 119 -14.53 13.03 9.73
N SER A 120 -15.21 12.20 10.54
CA SER A 120 -15.78 10.91 10.13
C SER A 120 -17.16 10.96 9.45
N SER A 121 -17.82 12.12 9.34
CA SER A 121 -19.20 12.23 8.82
C SER A 121 -19.33 11.84 7.34
N ILE A 122 -18.28 12.03 6.54
CA ILE A 122 -18.21 11.63 5.14
C ILE A 122 -17.45 10.31 5.02
N THR A 123 -18.02 9.30 4.37
CA THR A 123 -17.45 7.94 4.23
C THR A 123 -16.50 7.79 3.03
N VAL A 124 -15.53 8.70 2.90
CA VAL A 124 -14.55 8.70 1.80
C VAL A 124 -13.11 8.40 2.23
N SER A 125 -12.42 7.56 1.47
CA SER A 125 -11.07 7.08 1.83
C SER A 125 -10.09 6.93 0.65
N ARG A 126 -10.50 7.24 -0.59
CA ARG A 126 -9.63 7.20 -1.79
C ARG A 126 -10.08 8.14 -2.90
N TYR A 127 -9.16 8.42 -3.82
CA TYR A 127 -9.48 8.91 -5.15
C TYR A 127 -9.39 7.78 -6.18
N ILE A 128 -10.25 7.79 -7.21
CA ILE A 128 -10.22 6.82 -8.30
C ILE A 128 -10.34 7.51 -9.66
N VAL A 129 -9.44 7.14 -10.58
CA VAL A 129 -9.50 7.51 -11.99
C VAL A 129 -10.02 6.31 -12.77
N ARG A 130 -11.08 6.50 -13.54
CA ARG A 130 -11.75 5.46 -14.33
C ARG A 130 -11.50 5.69 -15.80
N VAL A 131 -10.94 4.70 -16.49
CA VAL A 131 -10.43 4.84 -17.85
C VAL A 131 -11.27 4.01 -18.82
N PRO A 132 -11.60 4.52 -20.02
CA PRO A 132 -12.35 3.74 -21.02
C PRO A 132 -11.65 2.42 -21.40
N PRO A 133 -12.42 1.39 -21.79
CA PRO A 133 -11.86 0.12 -22.25
C PRO A 133 -11.06 0.28 -23.55
N ASN A 134 -10.18 -0.68 -23.81
CA ASN A 134 -9.40 -0.83 -25.03
C ASN A 134 -8.32 0.26 -25.29
N ILE A 135 -8.13 1.24 -24.41
CA ILE A 135 -7.01 2.21 -24.47
C ILE A 135 -5.67 1.56 -24.08
N PHE A 136 -5.71 0.71 -23.06
CA PHE A 136 -4.55 0.03 -22.51
C PHE A 136 -4.72 -1.49 -22.55
N THR A 137 -3.61 -2.19 -22.75
CA THR A 137 -3.49 -3.64 -22.66
C THR A 137 -2.58 -3.99 -21.48
N ASN A 138 -2.73 -5.19 -20.93
CA ASN A 138 -1.89 -5.71 -19.84
C ASN A 138 -1.60 -7.19 -20.07
N ASN A 139 -0.50 -7.68 -19.49
CA ASN A 139 -0.06 -9.07 -19.57
C ASN A 139 -0.71 -9.87 -18.42
N LEU A 140 -1.64 -10.77 -18.76
CA LEU A 140 -2.43 -11.51 -17.76
C LEU A 140 -1.60 -12.39 -16.81
N SER A 141 -0.35 -12.74 -17.15
CA SER A 141 0.51 -13.52 -16.25
C SER A 141 1.20 -12.68 -15.17
N SER A 142 1.47 -11.40 -15.43
CA SER A 142 2.10 -10.44 -14.50
C SER A 142 1.13 -9.45 -13.87
N ASP A 143 -0.01 -9.22 -14.52
CA ASP A 143 -0.91 -8.11 -14.24
C ASP A 143 -2.17 -8.68 -13.57
N THR A 144 -1.94 -9.26 -12.41
CA THR A 144 -2.93 -9.97 -11.59
C THR A 144 -4.03 -9.07 -11.02
N ASP A 145 -3.86 -7.75 -11.15
CA ASP A 145 -4.88 -6.72 -10.94
C ASP A 145 -5.83 -6.51 -12.14
N TRP A 146 -5.51 -7.10 -13.30
CA TRP A 146 -6.32 -7.05 -14.52
C TRP A 146 -7.16 -8.32 -14.68
N ILE A 147 -8.47 -8.21 -14.48
CA ILE A 147 -9.41 -9.34 -14.48
C ILE A 147 -9.83 -9.68 -15.93
N PRO A 148 -9.48 -10.86 -16.48
CA PRO A 148 -9.79 -11.21 -17.87
C PRO A 148 -11.26 -11.59 -18.10
N LYS A 149 -11.63 -11.80 -19.37
CA LYS A 149 -12.95 -12.37 -19.74
C LYS A 149 -13.11 -13.79 -19.18
N SER A 150 -14.35 -14.19 -18.93
CA SER A 150 -14.75 -15.57 -18.64
C SER A 150 -14.06 -16.20 -17.41
N VAL A 151 -13.80 -15.40 -16.39
CA VAL A 151 -13.38 -15.86 -15.06
C VAL A 151 -14.59 -16.07 -14.14
N LYS A 152 -14.44 -16.94 -13.14
CA LYS A 152 -15.41 -17.12 -12.05
C LYS A 152 -14.95 -16.37 -10.80
N VAL A 153 -15.89 -15.77 -10.07
CA VAL A 153 -15.63 -15.29 -8.70
C VAL A 153 -15.38 -16.51 -7.81
N ILE A 154 -14.35 -16.44 -6.96
CA ILE A 154 -14.03 -17.48 -5.97
C ILE A 154 -14.08 -16.97 -4.52
N GLU A 155 -13.99 -15.66 -4.29
CA GLU A 155 -14.11 -15.07 -2.94
C GLU A 155 -14.72 -13.65 -3.01
N ALA A 156 -15.71 -13.40 -2.14
CA ALA A 156 -16.27 -12.07 -1.79
C ALA A 156 -16.63 -11.10 -2.95
N GLY A 157 -16.79 -11.58 -4.18
CA GLY A 157 -17.05 -10.75 -5.36
C GLY A 157 -15.83 -10.04 -5.96
N ASP A 158 -14.63 -10.20 -5.37
CA ASP A 158 -13.43 -9.47 -5.81
C ASP A 158 -12.15 -10.30 -5.97
N VAL A 159 -12.17 -11.59 -5.63
CA VAL A 159 -11.17 -12.56 -6.09
C VAL A 159 -11.78 -13.44 -7.17
N ASN A 160 -11.08 -13.56 -8.30
CA ASN A 160 -11.52 -14.27 -9.49
C ASN A 160 -10.49 -15.34 -9.89
N ALA A 161 -10.92 -16.35 -10.61
CA ALA A 161 -10.05 -17.38 -11.18
C ALA A 161 -10.47 -17.74 -12.61
N ILE A 162 -9.52 -18.13 -13.45
CA ILE A 162 -9.84 -18.90 -14.66
C ILE A 162 -10.55 -20.19 -14.22
N THR A 163 -11.45 -20.73 -15.04
CA THR A 163 -12.26 -21.93 -14.69
C THR A 163 -11.44 -23.09 -14.13
N SER A 164 -10.22 -23.29 -14.64
CA SER A 164 -9.25 -24.31 -14.21
C SER A 164 -8.49 -24.02 -12.91
N ASN A 165 -8.76 -22.89 -12.23
CA ASN A 165 -8.03 -22.37 -11.05
C ASN A 165 -6.52 -22.11 -11.24
N THR A 166 -5.99 -22.23 -12.46
CA THR A 166 -4.55 -22.10 -12.76
C THR A 166 -3.99 -20.69 -12.56
N HIS A 167 -4.83 -19.67 -12.62
CA HIS A 167 -4.48 -18.28 -12.37
C HIS A 167 -5.64 -17.58 -11.67
N THR A 168 -5.29 -16.78 -10.66
CA THR A 168 -6.21 -15.98 -9.84
C THR A 168 -5.90 -14.49 -9.98
N TYR A 169 -6.96 -13.67 -9.91
CA TYR A 169 -6.95 -12.25 -10.24
C TYR A 169 -7.77 -11.46 -9.24
N SER A 170 -7.26 -10.31 -8.80
CA SER A 170 -7.96 -9.39 -7.90
C SER A 170 -7.35 -8.01 -7.98
N LYS A 171 -8.16 -6.97 -7.82
CA LYS A 171 -7.71 -5.57 -7.60
C LYS A 171 -6.68 -5.44 -6.46
N HIS A 172 -6.65 -6.40 -5.52
CA HIS A 172 -5.70 -6.45 -4.41
C HIS A 172 -4.33 -7.06 -4.79
N TYR A 173 -4.21 -7.73 -5.94
CA TYR A 173 -3.00 -8.44 -6.37
C TYR A 173 -2.06 -7.52 -7.15
N SER A 174 -1.64 -6.45 -6.49
CA SER A 174 -0.68 -5.47 -6.99
C SER A 174 0.77 -5.91 -6.83
N GLY A 175 1.06 -6.87 -5.93
CA GLY A 175 2.39 -7.28 -5.47
C GLY A 175 3.44 -7.63 -6.54
N TYR A 176 3.01 -8.01 -7.74
CA TYR A 176 3.92 -8.34 -8.84
C TYR A 176 4.55 -7.09 -9.47
N LYS A 177 3.75 -6.03 -9.66
CA LYS A 177 4.16 -4.76 -10.27
C LYS A 177 4.49 -3.67 -9.24
N TYR A 178 3.83 -3.71 -8.09
CA TYR A 178 3.96 -2.72 -7.02
C TYR A 178 4.11 -3.44 -5.69
N GLY A 179 5.20 -3.15 -4.98
CA GLY A 179 5.43 -3.69 -3.65
C GLY A 179 4.64 -2.94 -2.58
N ARG A 180 5.36 -2.51 -1.55
CA ARG A 180 4.85 -1.74 -0.43
C ARG A 180 4.62 -0.28 -0.84
N THR A 181 3.81 0.47 -0.08
CA THR A 181 3.63 1.93 -0.25
C THR A 181 4.93 2.71 -0.38
N MET A 182 6.01 2.29 0.30
CA MET A 182 7.33 2.91 0.18
C MET A 182 8.08 2.59 -1.13
N ASP A 183 7.74 1.49 -1.80
CA ASP A 183 8.49 0.97 -2.96
C ASP A 183 8.08 1.64 -4.29
N TYR A 184 6.98 2.40 -4.32
CA TYR A 184 6.53 3.12 -5.51
C TYR A 184 6.23 4.60 -5.24
N ASP A 185 6.57 5.46 -6.21
CA ASP A 185 6.15 6.86 -6.27
C ASP A 185 4.90 7.07 -7.16
N PHE A 186 4.57 6.10 -8.02
CA PHE A 186 3.42 6.18 -8.93
C PHE A 186 2.91 4.79 -9.33
N VAL A 187 1.67 4.76 -9.83
CA VAL A 187 1.06 3.61 -10.52
C VAL A 187 0.43 4.06 -11.83
N GLY A 188 0.35 3.21 -12.84
CA GLY A 188 -0.18 3.65 -14.13
C GLY A 188 -0.34 2.58 -15.20
N TYR A 189 -0.63 3.06 -16.41
CA TYR A 189 -0.70 2.29 -17.64
C TYR A 189 -0.03 3.06 -18.79
N THR A 190 0.53 2.33 -19.74
CA THR A 190 1.29 2.88 -20.87
C THR A 190 0.88 2.19 -22.16
N ASN A 191 0.88 2.94 -23.27
CA ASN A 191 0.92 2.40 -24.62
C ASN A 191 1.89 3.25 -25.47
N LYS A 192 2.05 2.93 -26.76
CA LYS A 192 3.01 3.62 -27.65
C LYS A 192 2.77 5.12 -27.87
N ASN A 193 1.64 5.67 -27.43
CA ASN A 193 1.26 7.07 -27.61
C ASN A 193 1.16 7.85 -26.28
N VAL A 194 1.06 7.17 -25.13
CA VAL A 194 0.79 7.81 -23.83
C VAL A 194 1.29 6.98 -22.65
N GLY A 195 1.85 7.65 -21.65
CA GLY A 195 1.93 7.13 -20.28
C GLY A 195 0.96 7.90 -19.38
N MET A 196 0.08 7.18 -18.68
CA MET A 196 -0.94 7.74 -17.78
C MET A 196 -0.69 7.22 -16.36
N TYR A 197 -0.40 8.14 -15.44
CA TYR A 197 0.08 7.80 -14.10
C TYR A 197 -0.71 8.52 -13.01
N MET A 198 -1.06 7.79 -11.94
CA MET A 198 -1.38 8.35 -10.65
C MET A 198 -0.09 8.38 -9.82
N ILE A 199 0.54 9.55 -9.72
CA ILE A 199 1.67 9.79 -8.84
C ILE A 199 1.13 9.92 -7.42
N ARG A 200 1.66 9.09 -6.52
CA ARG A 200 1.23 8.96 -5.14
C ARG A 200 1.56 10.24 -4.38
N SER A 201 0.61 10.71 -3.59
CA SER A 201 0.84 11.79 -2.63
C SER A 201 1.85 11.37 -1.55
N ASN A 202 2.29 12.30 -0.68
CA ASN A 202 3.25 11.94 0.39
C ASN A 202 2.70 10.95 1.44
N HIS A 203 1.39 10.63 1.38
CA HIS A 203 0.69 9.73 2.29
C HIS A 203 0.70 10.18 3.77
N GLU A 204 0.87 11.47 4.05
CA GLU A 204 0.95 11.94 5.44
C GLU A 204 -0.34 11.73 6.23
N LYS A 205 -1.51 11.77 5.58
CA LYS A 205 -2.82 11.42 6.17
C LYS A 205 -3.29 10.02 5.77
N ALA A 206 -2.47 9.27 5.04
CA ALA A 206 -2.82 7.88 4.75
C ALA A 206 -2.63 7.01 5.99
N SER A 207 -3.07 5.75 5.93
CA SER A 207 -2.96 4.75 7.00
C SER A 207 -2.14 3.53 6.57
N GLY A 208 -1.59 2.81 7.55
CA GLY A 208 -0.88 1.53 7.36
C GLY A 208 0.65 1.63 7.27
N GLY A 209 1.22 2.84 7.27
CA GLY A 209 2.67 3.05 7.27
C GLY A 209 3.39 2.68 5.95
N PRO A 210 4.74 2.61 5.97
CA PRO A 210 5.55 2.41 4.76
C PRO A 210 5.31 1.06 4.07
N PHE A 211 4.93 0.03 4.83
CA PHE A 211 4.86 -1.36 4.38
C PHE A 211 3.45 -1.81 3.97
N PHE A 212 2.48 -0.89 4.00
CA PHE A 212 1.12 -1.15 3.56
C PHE A 212 1.10 -1.63 2.09
N ARG A 213 0.16 -2.51 1.79
CA ARG A 213 -0.10 -3.09 0.47
C ARG A 213 -1.59 -2.98 0.23
N SER A 214 -2.02 -2.57 -0.95
CA SER A 214 -3.44 -2.31 -1.23
C SER A 214 -3.76 -2.35 -2.72
N LEU A 215 -5.04 -2.16 -3.03
CA LEU A 215 -5.52 -1.95 -4.39
C LEU A 215 -5.09 -0.59 -4.93
N VAL A 216 -4.02 -0.56 -5.72
CA VAL A 216 -3.49 0.66 -6.35
C VAL A 216 -3.92 0.79 -7.81
N ARG A 217 -4.35 -0.31 -8.41
CA ARG A 217 -4.91 -0.40 -9.77
C ARG A 217 -5.98 -1.50 -9.82
N ARG A 218 -6.77 -1.48 -10.87
CA ARG A 218 -7.63 -2.59 -11.32
C ARG A 218 -7.75 -2.49 -12.83
N GLY A 219 -8.00 -3.60 -13.50
CA GLY A 219 -8.47 -3.55 -14.88
C GLY A 219 -9.27 -4.75 -15.31
N GLY A 220 -9.60 -4.79 -16.60
CA GLY A 220 -10.42 -5.82 -17.20
C GLY A 220 -11.32 -5.26 -18.30
N VAL A 221 -12.37 -6.02 -18.61
CA VAL A 221 -13.21 -5.84 -19.80
C VAL A 221 -13.93 -4.50 -19.91
N GLY A 222 -14.25 -3.89 -18.77
CA GLY A 222 -14.92 -2.58 -18.74
C GLY A 222 -13.96 -1.41 -18.90
N GLY A 223 -12.66 -1.63 -18.74
CA GLY A 223 -11.64 -0.58 -18.62
C GLY A 223 -10.79 -0.70 -17.35
N PRO A 224 -9.65 0.03 -17.30
CA PRO A 224 -8.83 0.18 -16.10
C PRO A 224 -9.34 1.23 -15.09
N ASP A 225 -9.10 0.97 -13.81
CA ASP A 225 -9.09 1.97 -12.74
C ASP A 225 -7.65 2.21 -12.23
N LEU A 226 -7.31 3.45 -11.84
CA LEU A 226 -6.16 3.81 -11.00
C LEU A 226 -6.66 4.36 -9.66
N TYR A 227 -5.96 4.06 -8.56
CA TYR A 227 -6.34 4.52 -7.21
C TYR A 227 -5.20 5.26 -6.51
N ASP A 228 -5.54 6.26 -5.70
CA ASP A 228 -4.71 6.62 -4.53
C ASP A 228 -5.54 6.35 -3.27
N ILE A 229 -5.06 5.41 -2.44
CA ILE A 229 -5.75 4.91 -1.25
C ILE A 229 -5.22 5.67 -0.04
N TYR A 230 -6.09 6.40 0.63
CA TYR A 230 -5.74 7.16 1.82
C TYR A 230 -6.04 6.34 3.08
N HIS A 231 -7.20 5.70 3.17
CA HIS A 231 -7.51 4.82 4.28
C HIS A 231 -8.22 3.55 3.78
N TYR A 232 -7.72 2.39 4.20
CA TYR A 232 -8.38 1.14 3.95
C TYR A 232 -7.89 0.13 4.99
N ASN A 233 -8.78 -0.28 5.89
CA ASN A 233 -8.45 -1.29 6.90
C ASN A 233 -8.29 -2.64 6.21
N MET A 234 -7.06 -2.97 5.82
CA MET A 234 -6.71 -4.27 5.23
C MET A 234 -5.46 -4.79 5.93
N GLY A 235 -5.64 -5.68 6.89
CA GLY A 235 -4.54 -6.24 7.68
C GLY A 235 -3.86 -5.24 8.61
N HIS A 236 -4.53 -4.19 9.11
CA HIS A 236 -3.93 -3.32 10.12
C HIS A 236 -4.96 -2.67 11.05
N THR A 237 -4.49 -2.17 12.19
CA THR A 237 -5.29 -1.34 13.12
C THR A 237 -4.83 0.12 13.17
N ASP A 238 -4.08 0.59 12.17
CA ASP A 238 -3.74 2.02 12.07
C ASP A 238 -4.96 2.90 11.85
N VAL A 239 -4.97 4.09 12.46
CA VAL A 239 -6.13 4.98 12.47
C VAL A 239 -6.31 5.75 11.16
N MET A 240 -7.57 6.02 10.79
CA MET A 240 -7.88 7.04 9.79
C MET A 240 -7.37 8.41 10.29
N ARG A 241 -6.60 9.11 9.46
CA ARG A 241 -6.11 10.47 9.79
C ARG A 241 -6.94 11.51 9.04
N PHE A 242 -7.24 12.60 9.73
CA PHE A 242 -8.02 13.71 9.19
C PHE A 242 -7.14 14.90 8.75
N GLY A 243 -7.71 15.77 7.92
CA GLY A 243 -7.07 16.91 7.28
C GLY A 243 -6.81 16.69 5.79
N LEU A 244 -5.94 17.53 5.22
CA LEU A 244 -5.57 17.52 3.81
C LEU A 244 -4.64 16.35 3.48
N GLN A 245 -5.07 15.47 2.58
CA GLN A 245 -4.22 14.54 1.84
C GLN A 245 -3.99 15.07 0.43
N GLY A 246 -2.72 15.06 -0.03
CA GLY A 246 -2.35 15.48 -1.38
C GLY A 246 -1.05 16.30 -1.43
N PRO A 247 -0.66 16.78 -2.63
CA PRO A 247 -1.27 16.43 -3.91
C PRO A 247 -0.97 14.97 -4.27
N SER A 248 -1.98 14.24 -4.74
CA SER A 248 -1.76 13.15 -5.69
C SER A 248 -1.74 13.79 -7.09
N VAL A 249 -1.04 13.22 -8.07
CA VAL A 249 -0.96 13.85 -9.40
C VAL A 249 -1.37 12.85 -10.47
N LEU A 250 -2.49 13.12 -11.14
CA LEU A 250 -2.77 12.47 -12.42
C LEU A 250 -1.89 13.15 -13.47
N HIS A 251 -0.93 12.42 -14.02
CA HIS A 251 0.09 12.93 -14.93
C HIS A 251 0.06 12.15 -16.26
N PHE A 252 0.05 12.88 -17.36
CA PHE A 252 0.17 12.35 -18.71
C PHE A 252 1.53 12.66 -19.32
N THR A 253 1.99 11.77 -20.17
CA THR A 253 3.30 11.83 -20.84
C THR A 253 3.16 11.34 -22.27
N ASP A 254 4.01 11.86 -23.15
CA ASP A 254 4.05 11.43 -24.55
C ASP A 254 4.68 10.05 -24.71
N ASP A 255 4.16 9.31 -25.68
CA ASP A 255 4.75 8.12 -26.29
C ASP A 255 5.12 6.99 -25.29
N GLY A 256 4.45 6.97 -24.13
CA GLY A 256 4.66 5.98 -23.06
C GLY A 256 5.81 6.30 -22.11
N ALA A 257 6.38 7.50 -22.16
CA ALA A 257 7.54 7.90 -21.35
C ALA A 257 7.28 7.85 -19.83
N ALA A 258 8.34 7.64 -19.05
CA ALA A 258 8.25 7.60 -17.59
C ALA A 258 7.80 8.96 -17.00
N PRO A 259 7.07 8.96 -15.85
CA PRO A 259 6.59 10.19 -15.22
C PRO A 259 7.74 11.04 -14.68
N ASN A 260 7.59 12.36 -14.71
CA ASN A 260 8.61 13.29 -14.24
C ASN A 260 8.94 13.06 -12.74
N PRO A 261 10.19 12.68 -12.37
CA PRO A 261 10.56 12.38 -10.99
C PRO A 261 10.51 13.60 -10.05
N ASN A 262 10.46 14.82 -10.58
CA ASN A 262 10.26 16.04 -9.79
C ASN A 262 8.80 16.23 -9.33
N LEU A 263 7.87 15.36 -9.76
CA LEU A 263 6.51 15.29 -9.22
C LEU A 263 6.38 14.27 -8.07
N PHE A 264 7.39 13.42 -7.86
CA PHE A 264 7.34 12.38 -6.82
C PHE A 264 7.40 13.04 -5.44
N ALA A 265 6.54 12.60 -4.52
CA ALA A 265 6.33 13.26 -3.23
C ALA A 265 7.60 13.46 -2.38
N ARG A 266 8.62 12.60 -2.58
CA ARG A 266 9.94 12.67 -1.91
C ARG A 266 10.88 13.74 -2.47
N LYS A 267 10.65 14.22 -3.70
CA LYS A 267 11.50 15.18 -4.42
C LYS A 267 10.81 16.51 -4.71
N ALA A 268 9.49 16.49 -4.88
CA ALA A 268 8.74 17.61 -5.42
C ALA A 268 8.86 18.89 -4.60
N ASP A 269 8.94 20.02 -5.32
CA ASP A 269 8.67 21.33 -4.74
C ASP A 269 7.21 21.74 -4.99
N TRP A 270 6.56 22.01 -3.87
CA TRP A 270 5.15 22.32 -3.73
C TRP A 270 4.92 23.73 -3.19
N SER A 271 5.98 24.54 -3.05
CA SER A 271 5.97 25.94 -2.59
C SER A 271 4.95 26.83 -3.32
N TRP A 272 4.70 26.56 -4.60
CA TRP A 272 3.74 27.29 -5.42
C TRP A 272 2.27 27.07 -5.04
N PHE A 273 1.94 26.08 -4.18
CA PHE A 273 0.60 25.96 -3.60
C PHE A 273 0.34 26.93 -2.44
N ASP A 274 1.39 27.50 -1.83
CA ASP A 274 1.32 28.23 -0.55
C ASP A 274 0.29 29.38 -0.56
N ASN A 275 0.08 30.02 -1.72
CA ASN A 275 -0.84 31.15 -1.89
C ASN A 275 -2.18 30.80 -2.58
N LEU A 276 -2.48 29.52 -2.83
CA LEU A 276 -3.73 29.11 -3.51
C LEU A 276 -4.94 28.95 -2.57
N GLY A 277 -4.76 29.13 -1.27
CA GLY A 277 -5.81 28.96 -0.27
C GLY A 277 -6.43 27.57 -0.32
N ILE A 278 -5.60 26.52 -0.42
CA ILE A 278 -6.04 25.13 -0.30
C ILE A 278 -6.26 24.85 1.19
N ASP A 279 -7.47 24.45 1.55
CA ASP A 279 -7.84 24.24 2.94
C ASP A 279 -6.99 23.13 3.58
N GLY A 280 -6.37 23.41 4.73
CA GLY A 280 -5.49 22.47 5.41
C GLY A 280 -4.09 22.33 4.79
N TRP A 281 -3.74 23.14 3.77
CA TRP A 281 -2.37 23.21 3.27
C TRP A 281 -1.45 23.79 4.35
N VAL A 282 -0.33 23.10 4.57
CA VAL A 282 0.73 23.56 5.48
C VAL A 282 1.99 23.74 4.65
N PRO A 283 2.48 24.99 4.46
CA PRO A 283 3.64 25.27 3.63
C PRO A 283 4.92 24.71 4.25
N ALA A 284 5.98 24.56 3.44
CA ALA A 284 7.26 24.02 3.92
C ALA A 284 7.85 24.81 5.10
N SER A 285 7.65 26.14 5.12
CA SER A 285 8.08 27.04 6.20
C SER A 285 7.36 26.81 7.56
N LYS A 286 6.25 26.09 7.57
CA LYS A 286 5.50 25.70 8.80
C LYS A 286 5.69 24.23 9.16
N ARG A 287 6.51 23.49 8.42
CA ARG A 287 6.89 22.10 8.68
C ARG A 287 8.26 22.03 9.35
N GLY A 288 8.56 20.90 9.97
CA GLY A 288 9.88 20.60 10.54
C GLY A 288 10.52 19.39 9.86
N ALA A 289 11.66 18.99 10.40
CA ALA A 289 12.36 17.79 9.98
C ALA A 289 12.90 17.02 11.20
N ILE A 290 13.34 15.78 10.97
CA ILE A 290 14.11 15.01 11.94
C ILE A 290 15.19 14.20 11.22
N ALA A 291 16.37 14.10 11.81
CA ALA A 291 17.50 13.36 11.24
C ALA A 291 18.26 12.59 12.32
N GLY A 292 18.78 11.42 11.96
CA GLY A 292 19.65 10.60 12.81
C GLY A 292 20.98 10.30 12.12
N VAL A 293 22.07 10.36 12.89
CA VAL A 293 23.44 10.19 12.37
C VAL A 293 23.81 8.74 12.04
N GLY A 294 23.05 7.75 12.52
CA GLY A 294 23.29 6.34 12.25
C GLY A 294 22.37 5.39 13.02
N LEU A 295 22.49 4.10 12.70
CA LEU A 295 21.95 2.99 13.49
C LEU A 295 23.10 2.07 13.93
N ALA A 296 23.05 1.61 15.18
CA ALA A 296 23.94 0.57 15.70
C ALA A 296 23.20 -0.77 15.77
N ASN A 297 23.96 -1.87 15.77
CA ASN A 297 23.46 -3.25 15.73
C ASN A 297 22.62 -3.58 14.47
N MET A 298 22.99 -2.99 13.33
CA MET A 298 22.41 -3.34 12.03
C MET A 298 22.84 -4.74 11.57
N LYS A 299 21.94 -5.49 10.95
CA LYS A 299 22.26 -6.76 10.27
C LYS A 299 22.68 -6.48 8.83
N ASN A 300 23.74 -7.16 8.38
CA ASN A 300 24.29 -6.95 7.04
C ASN A 300 23.28 -7.37 5.96
N GLY A 301 23.24 -6.63 4.84
CA GLY A 301 22.35 -6.92 3.71
C GLY A 301 20.85 -6.63 3.93
N GLN A 302 20.41 -6.28 5.14
CA GLN A 302 19.00 -6.00 5.43
C GLN A 302 18.67 -4.51 5.20
N GLN A 303 17.43 -4.22 4.77
CA GLN A 303 16.94 -2.85 4.63
C GLN A 303 16.61 -2.28 6.00
N TYR A 304 16.92 -1.01 6.24
CA TYR A 304 16.43 -0.28 7.42
C TYR A 304 15.62 0.94 7.02
N VAL A 305 14.49 1.13 7.69
CA VAL A 305 13.54 2.23 7.48
C VAL A 305 13.24 2.89 8.82
N VAL A 306 13.20 4.22 8.85
CA VAL A 306 12.70 4.97 10.01
C VAL A 306 11.32 5.51 9.66
N GLY A 307 10.34 5.22 10.50
CA GLY A 307 8.96 5.70 10.40
C GLY A 307 8.61 6.66 11.53
N LEU A 308 7.77 7.65 11.22
CA LEU A 308 7.05 8.48 12.19
C LEU A 308 5.57 8.16 12.10
N LYS A 309 4.89 8.03 13.24
CA LYS A 309 3.45 7.79 13.32
C LYS A 309 2.81 8.56 14.47
N SER A 310 1.69 9.21 14.20
CA SER A 310 0.76 9.75 15.18
C SER A 310 -0.68 9.60 14.67
N ASN A 311 -1.67 10.01 15.46
CA ASN A 311 -3.06 10.07 14.99
C ASN A 311 -3.30 11.21 13.97
N THR A 312 -2.32 12.11 13.79
CA THR A 312 -2.43 13.28 12.92
C THR A 312 -1.68 13.10 11.59
N ALA A 313 -0.53 12.42 11.60
CA ALA A 313 0.23 12.15 10.38
C ALA A 313 1.17 10.92 10.48
N GLN A 314 1.63 10.42 9.34
CA GLN A 314 2.69 9.42 9.21
C GLN A 314 3.76 9.86 8.19
N TYR A 315 5.01 9.44 8.38
CA TYR A 315 6.13 9.69 7.45
C TYR A 315 7.13 8.54 7.51
N TRP A 316 8.01 8.42 6.52
CA TRP A 316 9.13 7.47 6.57
C TRP A 316 10.30 7.87 5.67
N ALA A 317 11.47 7.33 5.98
CA ALA A 317 12.66 7.37 5.13
C ALA A 317 13.42 6.05 5.22
N ALA A 318 13.95 5.59 4.08
CA ALA A 318 14.98 4.55 4.08
C ALA A 318 16.29 5.13 4.64
N THR A 319 17.07 4.29 5.31
CA THR A 319 18.40 4.68 5.80
C THR A 319 19.46 4.61 4.69
N GLY A 320 20.46 5.50 4.77
CA GLY A 320 21.67 5.46 3.99
C GLY A 320 22.80 4.70 4.70
N ALA A 321 24.05 5.00 4.30
CA ALA A 321 25.24 4.38 4.88
C ALA A 321 25.29 4.52 6.41
N LYS A 322 25.73 3.45 7.09
CA LYS A 322 25.79 3.34 8.57
C LYS A 322 24.43 3.61 9.27
N GLY A 323 23.33 3.46 8.54
CA GLY A 323 21.99 3.71 9.07
C GLY A 323 21.65 5.20 9.21
N ALA A 324 22.37 6.14 8.60
CA ALA A 324 22.02 7.57 8.67
C ALA A 324 20.67 7.83 7.97
N TRP A 325 19.83 8.73 8.50
CA TRP A 325 18.48 8.97 7.97
C TRP A 325 17.99 10.39 8.19
N ARG A 326 17.02 10.81 7.36
CA ARG A 326 16.36 12.11 7.44
C ARG A 326 14.92 12.03 6.94
N ILE A 327 14.00 12.63 7.68
CA ILE A 327 12.60 12.85 7.28
C ILE A 327 12.37 14.36 7.27
N ASP A 328 12.07 14.90 6.09
CA ASP A 328 11.82 16.32 5.84
C ASP A 328 10.32 16.64 5.71
N LYS A 329 10.00 17.93 5.81
CA LYS A 329 8.65 18.48 5.56
C LYS A 329 7.56 17.81 6.42
N ALA A 330 7.88 17.32 7.61
CA ALA A 330 6.91 16.73 8.52
C ALA A 330 6.08 17.81 9.24
N LEU A 331 4.78 17.58 9.42
CA LEU A 331 3.92 18.45 10.24
C LEU A 331 4.47 18.53 11.68
N PRO A 332 4.47 19.71 12.33
CA PRO A 332 4.82 19.82 13.74
C PRO A 332 3.91 18.97 14.63
N GLY A 333 4.45 18.43 15.72
CA GLY A 333 3.71 17.56 16.64
C GLY A 333 4.60 16.48 17.26
N THR A 334 3.98 15.64 18.09
CA THR A 334 4.63 14.49 18.72
C THR A 334 4.27 13.21 17.98
N TYR A 335 5.27 12.36 17.76
CA TYR A 335 5.19 11.12 16.99
C TYR A 335 5.86 9.98 17.75
N THR A 336 5.33 8.78 17.58
CA THR A 336 6.11 7.55 17.74
C THR A 336 7.09 7.47 16.56
N LEU A 337 8.38 7.38 16.87
CA LEU A 337 9.43 7.02 15.93
C LEU A 337 9.69 5.53 16.07
N ASN A 338 9.62 4.80 14.96
CA ASN A 338 10.00 3.39 14.88
C ASN A 338 11.17 3.21 13.91
N VAL A 339 12.13 2.36 14.27
CA VAL A 339 13.14 1.85 13.34
C VAL A 339 12.78 0.42 13.00
N TYR A 340 12.76 0.11 11.71
CA TYR A 340 12.42 -1.18 11.18
C TYR A 340 13.65 -1.85 10.53
N LYS A 341 13.89 -3.13 10.83
CA LYS A 341 14.71 -4.02 10.00
C LYS A 341 13.76 -4.77 9.06
N ASN A 342 13.92 -4.57 7.75
CA ASN A 342 12.92 -4.89 6.73
C ASN A 342 11.54 -4.34 7.11
N GLU A 343 10.66 -5.17 7.69
CA GLU A 343 9.33 -4.80 8.17
C GLU A 343 9.14 -5.00 9.70
N LEU A 344 10.14 -5.47 10.45
CA LEU A 344 10.08 -5.69 11.90
C LEU A 344 10.54 -4.47 12.70
N GLU A 345 9.74 -4.08 13.71
CA GLU A 345 10.09 -3.01 14.66
C GLU A 345 11.23 -3.46 15.59
N VAL A 346 12.40 -2.83 15.45
CA VAL A 346 13.62 -3.10 16.25
C VAL A 346 14.03 -1.90 17.11
N HIS A 347 13.28 -0.81 17.08
CA HIS A 347 13.38 0.30 18.04
C HIS A 347 12.07 1.09 18.03
N THR A 348 11.65 1.59 19.19
CA THR A 348 10.57 2.57 19.30
C THR A 348 10.93 3.67 20.32
N ALA A 349 10.55 4.92 20.01
CA ALA A 349 10.75 6.07 20.88
C ALA A 349 9.73 7.18 20.59
N THR A 350 9.54 8.12 21.51
CA THR A 350 8.75 9.34 21.28
C THR A 350 9.65 10.48 20.80
N VAL A 351 9.20 11.23 19.78
CA VAL A 351 9.89 12.42 19.26
C VAL A 351 8.93 13.57 19.02
N THR A 352 9.43 14.80 19.10
CA THR A 352 8.67 16.01 18.74
C THR A 352 9.33 16.71 17.55
N ILE A 353 8.51 17.08 16.57
CA ILE A 353 8.87 17.90 15.41
C ILE A 353 8.38 19.33 15.65
N LYS A 354 9.26 20.32 15.47
CA LYS A 354 8.92 21.75 15.55
C LYS A 354 9.11 22.41 14.17
N ALA A 355 8.21 23.32 13.82
CA ALA A 355 8.29 24.08 12.56
C ALA A 355 9.63 24.81 12.41
N GLY A 356 10.16 24.87 11.19
CA GLY A 356 11.39 25.61 10.87
C GLY A 356 12.68 25.02 11.47
N SER A 357 12.65 23.82 12.05
CA SER A 357 13.80 23.19 12.71
C SER A 357 13.98 21.72 12.32
N THR A 358 15.20 21.21 12.47
CA THR A 358 15.50 19.77 12.41
C THR A 358 15.73 19.25 13.81
N THR A 359 14.89 18.33 14.29
CA THR A 359 15.18 17.54 15.49
C THR A 359 16.31 16.57 15.17
N THR A 360 17.39 16.54 15.96
CA THR A 360 18.50 15.62 15.74
C THR A 360 18.45 14.41 16.69
N LYS A 361 18.94 13.27 16.22
CA LYS A 361 19.15 12.06 17.01
C LYS A 361 20.58 11.57 16.84
N ASN A 362 21.21 11.21 17.96
CA ASN A 362 22.42 10.41 17.98
C ASN A 362 22.14 9.00 17.44
N THR A 363 23.18 8.20 17.26
CA THR A 363 23.06 6.80 16.82
C THR A 363 22.03 6.03 17.66
N ILE A 364 21.05 5.42 17.00
CA ILE A 364 20.03 4.59 17.65
C ILE A 364 20.51 3.14 17.64
N THR A 365 20.59 2.49 18.79
CA THR A 365 20.87 1.04 18.87
C THR A 365 19.59 0.26 18.63
N CYS A 366 19.61 -0.65 17.65
CA CYS A 366 18.51 -1.57 17.39
C CYS A 366 18.52 -2.72 18.41
N ALA A 367 17.35 -3.07 18.94
CA ALA A 367 17.10 -4.24 19.76
C ALA A 367 16.38 -5.28 18.89
N ASP A 368 17.13 -6.27 18.42
CA ASP A 368 16.64 -7.24 17.44
C ASP A 368 16.33 -8.58 18.12
N PRO A 369 15.12 -9.16 17.98
CA PRO A 369 14.81 -10.51 18.49
C PRO A 369 15.76 -11.59 17.95
N GLU A 370 16.38 -11.32 16.79
CA GLU A 370 17.37 -12.20 16.16
C GLU A 370 18.64 -12.39 17.01
N ASP A 371 19.02 -11.41 17.84
CA ASP A 371 20.23 -11.41 18.66
C ASP A 371 20.19 -12.38 19.85
N THR A 372 19.01 -12.87 20.21
CA THR A 372 18.90 -13.87 21.28
C THR A 372 19.52 -15.19 20.80
N PRO A 373 20.51 -15.78 21.50
CA PRO A 373 21.06 -17.07 21.14
C PRO A 373 19.98 -18.17 21.15
N VAL A 374 19.88 -18.91 20.05
CA VAL A 374 18.87 -19.95 19.84
C VAL A 374 19.45 -21.35 20.00
N VAL A 375 18.60 -22.30 20.38
CA VAL A 375 18.85 -23.73 20.14
C VAL A 375 18.55 -24.07 18.67
N TRP A 376 17.50 -23.48 18.11
CA TRP A 376 17.17 -23.53 16.69
C TRP A 376 16.27 -22.37 16.28
N ARG A 377 16.27 -22.04 14.98
CA ARG A 377 15.41 -21.02 14.35
C ARG A 377 14.93 -21.50 12.97
N ILE A 378 13.71 -21.12 12.60
CA ILE A 378 13.12 -21.25 11.27
C ILE A 378 12.72 -19.83 10.83
N GLY A 379 13.17 -19.39 9.65
CA GLY A 379 13.00 -18.01 9.17
C GLY A 379 14.01 -17.02 9.75
N GLU A 380 13.85 -15.75 9.38
CA GLU A 380 14.60 -14.60 9.90
C GLU A 380 13.61 -13.64 10.57
N TRP A 381 13.98 -13.02 11.69
CA TRP A 381 13.11 -12.03 12.36
C TRP A 381 13.12 -10.72 11.56
N ASP A 382 12.32 -10.63 10.49
CA ASP A 382 12.36 -9.52 9.53
C ASP A 382 10.99 -8.86 9.29
N GLY A 383 9.93 -9.39 9.91
CA GLY A 383 8.58 -8.84 9.89
C GLY A 383 7.79 -9.25 8.65
N SER A 384 8.26 -10.26 7.91
CA SER A 384 7.64 -10.81 6.72
C SER A 384 7.78 -12.34 6.67
N PRO A 385 6.92 -13.06 5.94
CA PRO A 385 7.05 -14.51 5.72
C PRO A 385 8.18 -14.88 4.73
N LYS A 386 9.19 -14.04 4.52
CA LYS A 386 10.22 -14.22 3.48
C LYS A 386 10.98 -15.53 3.63
N GLY A 387 11.18 -16.24 2.52
CA GLY A 387 11.96 -17.48 2.49
C GLY A 387 11.23 -18.72 3.01
N PHE A 388 10.01 -18.57 3.55
CA PHE A 388 9.11 -19.70 3.82
C PHE A 388 8.48 -20.23 2.52
N LEU A 389 7.85 -21.40 2.59
CA LEU A 389 7.15 -22.01 1.44
C LEU A 389 6.09 -21.04 0.89
N ASN A 390 6.11 -20.85 -0.43
CA ASN A 390 5.35 -19.87 -1.21
C ASN A 390 5.82 -18.40 -1.09
N PHE A 391 6.86 -18.12 -0.29
CA PHE A 391 7.44 -16.79 -0.08
C PHE A 391 8.97 -16.76 -0.31
N GLU A 392 9.52 -17.81 -0.94
CA GLU A 392 10.91 -17.85 -1.37
C GLU A 392 11.19 -16.99 -2.61
N ASP A 393 10.17 -16.75 -3.44
CA ASP A 393 10.28 -15.96 -4.65
C ASP A 393 10.30 -14.45 -4.38
N THR A 394 10.91 -13.69 -5.29
CA THR A 394 10.86 -12.22 -5.32
C THR A 394 10.34 -11.76 -6.69
N PRO A 395 9.15 -11.12 -6.78
CA PRO A 395 8.21 -10.84 -5.70
C PRO A 395 7.57 -12.12 -5.11
N MET A 396 7.10 -12.04 -3.86
CA MET A 396 6.51 -13.17 -3.15
C MET A 396 5.12 -13.51 -3.69
N LYS A 397 4.89 -14.76 -4.14
CA LYS A 397 3.66 -15.17 -4.85
C LYS A 397 2.34 -14.74 -4.18
N PRO A 398 2.07 -14.98 -2.89
CA PRO A 398 0.82 -14.58 -2.23
C PRO A 398 0.57 -13.07 -2.11
N THR A 399 1.52 -12.20 -2.50
CA THR A 399 1.25 -10.76 -2.65
C THR A 399 0.52 -10.43 -3.96
N TYR A 400 0.46 -11.37 -4.90
CA TYR A 400 -0.15 -11.20 -6.22
C TYR A 400 -0.96 -12.41 -6.73
N MET A 401 -1.23 -13.41 -5.89
CA MET A 401 -2.21 -14.47 -6.21
C MET A 401 -2.89 -15.01 -4.95
N HIS A 402 -4.06 -15.60 -5.14
CA HIS A 402 -4.84 -16.21 -4.06
C HIS A 402 -4.13 -17.47 -3.52
N PRO A 403 -4.21 -17.80 -2.22
CA PRO A 403 -3.71 -19.06 -1.67
C PRO A 403 -4.20 -20.35 -2.34
N SER A 404 -5.30 -20.32 -3.11
CA SER A 404 -5.79 -21.48 -3.88
C SER A 404 -5.25 -21.57 -5.32
N ASP A 405 -4.36 -20.67 -5.73
CA ASP A 405 -3.79 -20.64 -7.08
C ASP A 405 -2.83 -21.81 -7.29
N THR A 406 -2.99 -22.59 -8.37
CA THR A 406 -2.19 -23.83 -8.57
C THR A 406 -0.73 -23.57 -8.93
N ARG A 407 -0.30 -22.31 -9.07
CA ARG A 407 1.11 -21.91 -9.21
C ARG A 407 1.85 -21.86 -7.86
N LEU A 408 1.10 -21.94 -6.75
CA LEU A 408 1.63 -22.14 -5.40
C LEU A 408 1.90 -23.62 -5.16
N ALA A 409 2.93 -23.92 -4.35
CA ALA A 409 3.13 -25.23 -3.78
C ALA A 409 2.03 -25.55 -2.75
N SER A 410 1.74 -26.84 -2.56
CA SER A 410 0.77 -27.31 -1.57
C SER A 410 1.06 -26.76 -0.18
N TRP A 411 0.09 -26.09 0.43
CA TRP A 411 0.14 -25.63 1.82
C TRP A 411 0.26 -26.76 2.86
N LYS A 412 0.20 -28.03 2.44
CA LYS A 412 0.51 -29.22 3.22
C LYS A 412 1.85 -29.82 2.77
N PRO A 413 3.01 -29.18 3.08
CA PRO A 413 4.31 -29.81 2.87
C PRO A 413 4.51 -30.98 3.84
N GLY A 414 5.57 -31.76 3.62
CA GLY A 414 6.05 -32.73 4.60
C GLY A 414 6.49 -32.05 5.91
N ASN A 415 6.63 -32.84 6.97
CA ASN A 415 7.06 -32.38 8.29
C ASN A 415 8.42 -31.66 8.24
N PHE A 416 8.61 -30.65 9.09
CA PHE A 416 9.88 -29.95 9.19
C PHE A 416 10.84 -30.66 10.13
N ILE A 417 12.11 -30.80 9.77
CA ILE A 417 13.17 -31.36 10.62
C ILE A 417 14.26 -30.31 10.81
N ILE A 418 14.40 -29.82 12.05
CA ILE A 418 15.45 -28.86 12.42
C ILE A 418 16.83 -29.45 12.07
N GLY A 419 17.65 -28.69 11.35
CA GLY A 419 18.98 -29.10 10.88
C GLY A 419 19.01 -29.84 9.54
N THR A 420 17.84 -30.21 8.98
CA THR A 420 17.73 -30.93 7.70
C THR A 420 16.84 -30.20 6.70
N SER A 421 15.68 -29.72 7.13
CA SER A 421 14.72 -29.01 6.28
C SER A 421 15.18 -27.57 6.01
N LYS A 422 14.98 -27.10 4.77
CA LYS A 422 15.17 -25.70 4.39
C LYS A 422 13.95 -24.87 4.78
N THR A 423 14.12 -23.58 5.06
CA THR A 423 13.04 -22.65 5.45
C THR A 423 11.83 -22.72 4.51
N ASN A 424 12.07 -22.84 3.20
CA ASN A 424 11.01 -22.92 2.19
C ASN A 424 10.24 -24.26 2.17
N GLN A 425 10.46 -25.14 3.16
CA GLN A 425 9.63 -26.32 3.42
C GLN A 425 8.65 -26.11 4.58
N PHE A 426 8.81 -25.04 5.38
CA PHE A 426 7.83 -24.63 6.39
C PHE A 426 6.77 -23.72 5.73
N PRO A 427 5.46 -23.93 5.97
CA PRO A 427 4.41 -23.14 5.35
C PRO A 427 4.41 -21.68 5.86
N GLY A 428 4.60 -20.69 4.98
CA GLY A 428 4.61 -19.28 5.39
C GLY A 428 3.27 -18.78 5.94
N TYR A 429 2.17 -19.37 5.47
CA TYR A 429 0.82 -19.19 6.01
C TYR A 429 0.26 -20.51 6.56
N MET A 430 -0.47 -20.46 7.67
CA MET A 430 -1.23 -21.60 8.20
C MET A 430 -2.66 -21.21 8.55
N TRP A 431 -3.63 -22.06 8.22
CA TRP A 431 -5.05 -21.87 8.55
C TRP A 431 -5.61 -23.08 9.28
N LYS A 432 -6.58 -22.82 10.17
CA LYS A 432 -7.31 -23.82 10.95
C LYS A 432 -7.82 -24.99 10.08
N ASP A 433 -8.43 -24.68 8.94
CA ASP A 433 -9.10 -25.68 8.10
C ASP A 433 -8.24 -26.23 6.96
N ILE A 434 -7.07 -25.62 6.69
CA ILE A 434 -6.21 -26.00 5.55
C ILE A 434 -5.06 -26.89 6.00
N ASN A 435 -4.20 -26.43 6.90
CA ASN A 435 -2.91 -27.05 7.21
C ASN A 435 -2.51 -26.94 8.69
N SER A 436 -3.48 -26.68 9.58
CA SER A 436 -3.31 -26.74 11.03
C SER A 436 -2.87 -28.13 11.51
N GLY A 437 -2.05 -28.19 12.55
CA GLY A 437 -1.52 -29.43 13.11
C GLY A 437 -0.17 -29.85 12.52
N TYR A 438 0.56 -28.92 11.90
CA TYR A 438 1.87 -29.14 11.30
C TYR A 438 2.93 -29.54 12.34
N LEU A 439 3.85 -30.42 11.95
CA LEU A 439 4.82 -31.04 12.85
C LEU A 439 6.25 -30.57 12.55
N VAL A 440 6.96 -30.15 13.60
CA VAL A 440 8.37 -29.78 13.61
C VAL A 440 9.12 -30.74 14.53
N TYR A 441 10.12 -31.41 13.98
CA TYR A 441 10.96 -32.40 14.66
C TYR A 441 12.32 -31.77 14.98
N PHE A 442 12.77 -31.92 16.22
CA PHE A 442 14.09 -31.44 16.66
C PHE A 442 14.69 -32.38 17.70
N ARG A 443 16.01 -32.32 17.89
CA ARG A 443 16.71 -33.06 18.95
C ARG A 443 17.23 -32.10 20.01
N LEU A 444 17.38 -32.60 21.22
CA LEU A 444 18.01 -31.92 22.35
C LEU A 444 19.11 -32.82 22.90
N GLY A 445 20.26 -32.24 23.25
CA GLY A 445 21.30 -32.96 23.99
C GLY A 445 20.92 -33.19 25.46
N ASP A 446 21.61 -34.10 26.14
CA ASP A 446 21.24 -34.50 27.52
C ASP A 446 21.21 -33.32 28.50
N ALA A 447 22.16 -32.38 28.38
CA ALA A 447 22.20 -31.15 29.18
C ALA A 447 21.11 -30.10 28.82
N GLN A 448 20.41 -30.28 27.70
CA GLN A 448 19.23 -29.49 27.33
C GLN A 448 17.96 -30.17 27.85
N LEU A 449 17.90 -31.51 27.88
CA LEU A 449 16.76 -32.29 28.40
C LEU A 449 16.46 -32.07 29.89
N THR A 450 17.36 -31.44 30.64
CA THR A 450 17.16 -31.03 32.05
C THR A 450 16.60 -29.62 32.20
N LYS A 451 16.52 -28.83 31.13
CA LYS A 451 16.17 -27.39 31.15
C LYS A 451 14.78 -27.12 30.58
N SER A 452 14.17 -26.01 31.01
CA SER A 452 13.01 -25.43 30.33
C SER A 452 13.49 -24.50 29.22
N PHE A 453 12.72 -24.37 28.15
CA PHE A 453 13.01 -23.47 27.02
C PHE A 453 11.78 -22.66 26.64
N LYS A 454 11.98 -21.49 26.04
CA LYS A 454 10.90 -20.69 25.48
C LYS A 454 10.88 -20.84 23.97
N ILE A 455 9.75 -21.22 23.40
CA ILE A 455 9.48 -21.17 21.96
C ILE A 455 8.81 -19.83 21.66
N ARG A 456 9.38 -19.03 20.75
CA ARG A 456 8.80 -17.79 20.24
C ARG A 456 8.29 -18.02 18.82
N ILE A 457 7.07 -17.58 18.54
CA ILE A 457 6.44 -17.65 17.22
C ILE A 457 6.04 -16.24 16.81
N GLY A 458 6.79 -15.65 15.88
CA GLY A 458 6.46 -14.40 15.22
C GLY A 458 5.34 -14.59 14.22
N VAL A 459 4.31 -13.75 14.33
CA VAL A 459 3.14 -13.72 13.45
C VAL A 459 3.02 -12.31 12.89
N THR A 460 3.22 -12.13 11.58
CA THR A 460 3.07 -10.81 10.96
C THR A 460 1.62 -10.36 11.02
N GLU A 461 0.69 -11.26 10.65
CA GLU A 461 -0.76 -11.02 10.53
C GLU A 461 -1.59 -12.24 10.99
N GLY A 462 -2.74 -11.98 11.60
CA GLY A 462 -3.64 -13.00 12.18
C GLY A 462 -5.08 -12.89 11.66
N LEU A 463 -5.34 -13.48 10.49
CA LEU A 463 -6.65 -13.48 9.84
C LEU A 463 -7.74 -14.07 10.73
N ALA A 464 -8.87 -13.36 10.84
CA ALA A 464 -10.06 -13.78 11.59
C ALA A 464 -9.73 -14.23 13.03
N GLY A 465 -8.78 -13.59 13.71
CA GLY A 465 -8.36 -13.94 15.06
C GLY A 465 -7.59 -15.27 15.17
N GLY A 466 -7.04 -15.75 14.06
CA GLY A 466 -6.09 -16.85 14.04
C GLY A 466 -4.87 -16.53 14.89
N ARG A 467 -4.50 -17.46 15.78
CA ARG A 467 -3.22 -17.44 16.50
C ARG A 467 -2.68 -18.87 16.71
N PRO A 468 -1.36 -19.05 16.87
CA PRO A 468 -0.79 -20.35 17.15
C PRO A 468 -1.26 -20.92 18.50
N ALA A 469 -1.29 -22.25 18.58
CA ALA A 469 -1.35 -23.04 19.80
C ALA A 469 -0.47 -24.27 19.62
N ILE A 470 0.37 -24.58 20.61
CA ILE A 470 1.40 -25.62 20.47
C ILE A 470 1.20 -26.78 21.43
N ASN A 471 1.60 -27.96 20.97
CA ASN A 471 1.86 -29.13 21.80
C ASN A 471 3.33 -29.52 21.60
N VAL A 472 3.96 -30.04 22.65
CA VAL A 472 5.31 -30.63 22.58
C VAL A 472 5.22 -32.02 23.16
N ASN A 473 5.43 -33.04 22.33
CA ASN A 473 5.19 -34.44 22.67
C ASN A 473 3.76 -34.61 23.24
N SER A 474 3.61 -35.10 24.48
CA SER A 474 2.33 -35.20 25.20
C SER A 474 1.91 -33.92 25.94
N TRP A 475 2.80 -32.94 26.09
CA TRP A 475 2.51 -31.69 26.79
C TRP A 475 1.77 -30.70 25.88
N SER A 476 0.81 -29.98 26.46
CA SER A 476 0.02 -28.96 25.76
C SER A 476 0.25 -27.60 26.40
N ALA A 477 0.59 -26.60 25.59
CA ALA A 477 0.79 -25.25 26.11
C ALA A 477 -0.54 -24.59 26.48
N PRO A 478 -0.57 -23.71 27.52
CA PRO A 478 -1.70 -22.83 27.76
C PRO A 478 -2.05 -22.01 26.52
N LEU A 479 -3.35 -21.89 26.22
CA LEU A 479 -3.81 -21.14 25.05
C LEU A 479 -3.59 -19.65 25.24
N GLN A 480 -2.97 -18.98 24.27
CA GLN A 480 -2.79 -17.53 24.32
C GLN A 480 -4.04 -16.79 23.81
N ALA A 481 -4.27 -15.62 24.42
CA ALA A 481 -5.27 -14.66 23.96
C ALA A 481 -4.97 -14.20 22.53
N GLN A 482 -6.02 -13.76 21.81
CA GLN A 482 -5.83 -13.07 20.54
C GLN A 482 -5.11 -11.74 20.81
N LYS A 483 -4.05 -11.45 20.05
CA LYS A 483 -3.34 -10.16 20.08
C LYS A 483 -3.96 -9.22 19.04
N SER A 484 -3.73 -7.92 19.18
CA SER A 484 -4.35 -6.92 18.28
C SER A 484 -3.88 -7.12 16.84
N GLN A 485 -4.82 -7.38 15.94
CA GLN A 485 -4.62 -7.53 14.49
C GLN A 485 -5.80 -6.88 13.76
N GLY A 486 -5.68 -6.67 12.45
CA GLY A 486 -6.81 -6.20 11.62
C GLY A 486 -7.95 -7.22 11.60
N ASP A 487 -9.19 -6.75 11.48
CA ASP A 487 -10.39 -7.61 11.44
C ASP A 487 -11.04 -7.70 10.05
N THR A 488 -10.20 -7.72 9.03
CA THR A 488 -10.58 -7.75 7.62
C THR A 488 -9.81 -8.85 6.92
N ARG A 489 -10.18 -9.18 5.67
CA ARG A 489 -9.37 -10.09 4.85
C ARG A 489 -7.96 -9.53 4.67
N SER A 490 -6.98 -10.42 4.69
CA SER A 490 -5.56 -10.11 4.53
C SER A 490 -4.85 -11.20 3.71
N LEU A 491 -4.74 -12.41 4.27
CA LEU A 491 -3.98 -13.52 3.69
C LEU A 491 -4.49 -14.00 2.31
N THR A 492 -5.75 -13.69 1.94
CA THR A 492 -6.33 -14.00 0.63
C THR A 492 -6.27 -12.83 -0.37
N VAL A 493 -5.88 -11.63 0.07
CA VAL A 493 -5.97 -10.36 -0.66
C VAL A 493 -4.62 -9.63 -0.75
N GLY A 494 -3.55 -10.37 -1.07
CA GLY A 494 -2.27 -9.77 -1.48
C GLY A 494 -1.41 -9.20 -0.36
N THR A 495 -1.73 -9.45 0.92
CA THR A 495 -0.96 -8.94 2.06
C THR A 495 -0.73 -9.98 3.17
N TYR A 496 0.49 -9.95 3.72
CA TYR A 496 0.88 -10.56 5.00
C TYR A 496 1.12 -9.52 6.08
N ARG A 497 1.07 -8.22 5.74
CA ARG A 497 1.42 -7.15 6.65
C ARG A 497 0.31 -7.00 7.67
N GLY A 498 0.63 -7.24 8.94
CA GLY A 498 -0.22 -7.08 10.11
C GLY A 498 0.40 -6.16 11.16
N ASN A 499 0.06 -6.37 12.42
CA ASN A 499 0.62 -5.65 13.56
C ASN A 499 1.88 -6.30 14.17
N ASN A 500 2.48 -7.33 13.55
CA ASN A 500 3.67 -8.08 14.00
C ASN A 500 3.67 -8.46 15.49
N GLN A 501 3.20 -9.66 15.80
CA GLN A 501 2.94 -10.14 17.15
C GLN A 501 3.75 -11.40 17.47
N VAL A 502 4.49 -11.40 18.58
CA VAL A 502 5.25 -12.57 19.05
C VAL A 502 4.44 -13.36 20.07
N TYR A 503 4.21 -14.64 19.83
CA TYR A 503 3.58 -15.58 20.76
C TYR A 503 4.66 -16.41 21.47
N GLU A 504 4.72 -16.35 22.80
CA GLU A 504 5.79 -16.97 23.58
C GLU A 504 5.28 -18.13 24.46
N TYR A 505 5.89 -19.31 24.36
CA TYR A 505 5.49 -20.50 25.10
C TYR A 505 6.67 -21.07 25.88
N THR A 506 6.61 -21.00 27.21
CA THR A 506 7.56 -21.70 28.09
C THR A 506 7.22 -23.19 28.13
N VAL A 507 8.11 -24.02 27.61
CA VAL A 507 8.01 -25.47 27.62
C VAL A 507 8.84 -26.01 28.81
N PRO A 508 8.23 -26.73 29.77
CA PRO A 508 8.92 -27.20 30.95
C PRO A 508 9.82 -28.40 30.63
N ALA A 509 10.87 -28.60 31.43
CA ALA A 509 11.75 -29.77 31.30
C ALA A 509 11.00 -31.12 31.31
N SER A 510 9.84 -31.21 31.98
CA SER A 510 8.99 -32.40 32.04
C SER A 510 8.26 -32.74 30.73
N ALA A 511 8.20 -31.83 29.75
CA ALA A 511 7.60 -32.09 28.44
C ALA A 511 8.52 -32.90 27.50
N TRP A 512 9.82 -32.95 27.77
CA TRP A 512 10.79 -33.60 26.88
C TRP A 512 10.79 -35.12 27.03
N ILE A 513 10.85 -35.83 25.90
CA ILE A 513 11.27 -37.23 25.85
C ILE A 513 12.72 -37.29 26.34
N LYS A 514 12.99 -38.09 27.38
CA LYS A 514 14.29 -38.13 28.09
C LYS A 514 15.34 -38.98 27.36
N SER A 515 15.56 -38.69 26.08
CA SER A 515 16.46 -39.41 25.19
C SER A 515 16.98 -38.47 24.11
N ALA A 516 18.30 -38.18 24.11
CA ALA A 516 18.91 -37.33 23.08
C ALA A 516 18.96 -37.99 21.69
N ARG A 517 18.63 -39.29 21.59
CA ARG A 517 18.53 -40.04 20.33
C ARG A 517 17.17 -39.87 19.65
N GLU A 518 16.14 -39.53 20.40
CA GLU A 518 14.78 -39.37 19.91
C GLU A 518 14.49 -37.93 19.50
N TYR A 519 13.55 -37.77 18.57
CA TYR A 519 13.05 -36.45 18.22
C TYR A 519 12.01 -35.99 19.25
N GLN A 520 12.17 -34.76 19.72
CA GLN A 520 11.08 -33.98 20.28
C GLN A 520 10.17 -33.53 19.13
N VAL A 521 8.85 -33.59 19.34
CA VAL A 521 7.86 -33.23 18.31
C VAL A 521 7.05 -32.02 18.78
N LEU A 522 7.29 -30.88 18.13
CA LEU A 522 6.47 -29.68 18.25
C LEU A 522 5.32 -29.76 17.23
N LYS A 523 4.07 -29.78 17.71
CA LYS A 523 2.87 -29.64 16.87
C LYS A 523 2.36 -28.20 16.95
N ILE A 524 2.17 -27.58 15.80
CA ILE A 524 1.65 -26.21 15.67
C ILE A 524 0.24 -26.28 15.09
N ASN A 525 -0.75 -25.78 15.82
CA ASN A 525 -2.13 -25.63 15.39
C ASN A 525 -2.47 -24.15 15.28
N VAL A 526 -3.44 -23.80 14.43
CA VAL A 526 -4.08 -22.48 14.45
C VAL A 526 -5.44 -22.59 15.12
N ILE A 527 -5.67 -21.73 16.10
CA ILE A 527 -6.95 -21.59 16.80
C ILE A 527 -7.58 -20.23 16.50
N THR A 528 -8.91 -20.18 16.36
CA THR A 528 -9.69 -18.94 16.30
C THR A 528 -10.97 -19.11 17.13
N GLY A 529 -11.48 -18.00 17.68
CA GLY A 529 -12.83 -17.92 18.25
C GLY A 529 -13.90 -17.52 17.24
N LYS A 530 -13.54 -17.29 15.97
CA LYS A 530 -14.44 -16.87 14.88
C LYS A 530 -14.77 -18.04 13.96
N SER A 531 -15.94 -17.95 13.32
CA SER A 531 -16.47 -18.96 12.40
C SER A 531 -16.30 -18.51 10.95
N ALA A 532 -15.39 -19.15 10.23
CA ALA A 532 -15.18 -19.03 8.80
C ALA A 532 -14.44 -20.29 8.30
N THR A 533 -14.49 -20.59 7.00
CA THR A 533 -14.03 -21.87 6.45
C THR A 533 -12.90 -21.75 5.43
N GLY A 534 -12.12 -22.81 5.26
CA GLY A 534 -11.06 -22.89 4.25
C GLY A 534 -10.00 -21.78 4.39
N TYR A 535 -9.67 -21.09 3.30
CA TYR A 535 -8.70 -19.97 3.32
C TYR A 535 -9.21 -18.71 4.05
N LEU A 536 -10.51 -18.64 4.37
CA LEU A 536 -11.09 -17.60 5.23
C LEU A 536 -11.19 -18.03 6.70
N SER A 537 -10.92 -19.30 7.03
CA SER A 537 -10.82 -19.75 8.43
C SER A 537 -9.69 -19.02 9.16
N GLY A 538 -9.70 -19.07 10.50
CA GLY A 538 -8.65 -18.43 11.30
C GLY A 538 -7.26 -18.84 10.83
N GLY A 539 -6.43 -17.87 10.48
CA GLY A 539 -5.13 -18.08 9.84
C GLY A 539 -4.05 -17.16 10.38
N VAL A 540 -2.80 -17.53 10.14
CA VAL A 540 -1.60 -16.78 10.54
C VAL A 540 -0.62 -16.70 9.39
N SER A 541 0.04 -15.55 9.27
CA SER A 541 1.29 -15.39 8.51
C SER A 541 2.46 -15.38 9.48
N PHE A 542 3.49 -16.19 9.24
CA PHE A 542 4.66 -16.26 10.11
C PHE A 542 5.71 -15.20 9.76
N ASP A 543 6.53 -14.87 10.75
CA ASP A 543 7.73 -14.02 10.65
C ASP A 543 8.98 -14.90 10.87
N ALA A 544 9.17 -15.36 12.11
CA ALA A 544 10.14 -16.40 12.44
C ALA A 544 9.64 -17.28 13.59
N LEU A 545 10.24 -18.46 13.75
CA LEU A 545 10.03 -19.33 14.90
C LEU A 545 11.40 -19.69 15.49
N ASP A 546 11.60 -19.52 16.78
CA ASP A 546 12.80 -20.01 17.45
C ASP A 546 12.56 -20.57 18.84
N MET A 547 13.54 -21.35 19.31
CA MET A 547 13.60 -21.83 20.69
C MET A 547 14.84 -21.28 21.38
N ILE A 548 14.64 -20.58 22.48
CA ILE A 548 15.69 -19.91 23.27
C ILE A 548 15.72 -20.44 24.71
N ALA A 549 16.87 -20.26 25.37
CA ALA A 549 16.97 -20.46 26.82
C ALA A 549 16.06 -19.47 27.58
N ILE A 550 15.74 -19.83 28.83
CA ILE A 550 15.02 -19.01 29.80
C ILE A 550 16.03 -18.52 30.85
#